data_AF-A0A1R4HAE0-F1
#
_entry.id   AF-A0A1R4HAE0-F1
#
_cell.length_a   1.000
_cell.length_b   1.000
_cell.length_c   1.000
_cell.angle_alpha   90.00
_cell.angle_beta   90.00
_cell.angle_gamma   90.00
#
_symmetry.space_group_name_H-M   'P 1'
#
loop_
_entity.id
_entity.type
_entity.pdbx_description
1 polymer ?
#
loop_
_entity_poly.entity_id
_entity_poly.type
_entity_poly.pdbx_seq_one_letter_code
_entity_poly.pdbx_strand_id
1 'polypeptide(L)'
;MKFKIQLVTQCETGETIQELTCLERTSEELEAMGISLPEAKSLLAALQKQVVEQQVSAFLFNRQSCPHCTLPFRHKGQHPVVFRTLYGNLNICSPRWFHCDCQPHDNHTFSPLADLFTDHCSPERLYLETKWASLVSFGLATQLLEDVLPTDAHIRTTTIRNHLYGVARRLSENG
;
A
#
# COMPACT_ATOMS: atom_id res chain seq x y z
N MET A 1 -10.98 12.97 28.32
CA MET A 1 -9.57 12.60 28.06
C MET A 1 -9.27 12.67 26.56
N LYS A 2 -8.05 13.05 26.18
CA LYS A 2 -7.64 13.19 24.77
C LYS A 2 -6.34 12.41 24.54
N PHE A 3 -6.34 11.51 23.56
CA PHE A 3 -5.18 10.70 23.17
C PHE A 3 -4.70 11.10 21.78
N LYS A 4 -3.46 11.54 21.68
CA LYS A 4 -2.82 11.81 20.40
C LYS A 4 -1.99 10.61 19.98
N ILE A 5 -2.14 10.20 18.72
CA ILE A 5 -1.39 9.07 18.16
C ILE A 5 -0.47 9.64 17.08
N GLN A 6 0.83 9.41 17.24
CA GLN A 6 1.85 9.94 16.34
C GLN A 6 2.70 8.81 15.77
N LEU A 7 3.05 8.92 14.50
CA LEU A 7 4.09 8.13 13.86
C LEU A 7 5.41 8.88 13.99
N VAL A 8 6.38 8.22 14.59
CA VAL A 8 7.77 8.71 14.66
C VAL A 8 8.60 7.89 13.69
N THR A 9 9.25 8.57 12.75
CA THR A 9 10.11 7.94 11.75
C THR A 9 11.54 8.39 11.97
N GLN A 10 12.44 7.43 12.19
CA GLN A 10 13.87 7.69 12.33
C GLN A 10 14.59 7.30 11.04
N CYS A 11 15.28 8.27 10.46
CA CYS A 11 16.11 8.11 9.27
C CYS A 11 17.53 8.63 9.56
N GLU A 12 18.48 8.35 8.68
CA GLU A 12 19.86 8.87 8.79
C GLU A 12 19.90 10.41 8.84
N THR A 13 18.91 11.07 8.23
CA THR A 13 18.79 12.53 8.17
C THR A 13 18.09 13.15 9.39
N GLY A 14 17.63 12.33 10.35
CA GLY A 14 16.97 12.78 11.58
C GLY A 14 15.64 12.09 11.84
N GLU A 15 14.91 12.64 12.81
CA GLU A 15 13.61 12.13 13.26
C GLU A 15 12.48 13.04 12.77
N THR A 16 11.39 12.44 12.28
CA THR A 16 10.17 13.15 11.90
C THR A 16 8.98 12.61 12.69
N ILE A 17 8.12 13.52 13.14
CA ILE A 17 6.92 13.19 13.92
C ILE A 17 5.69 13.67 13.14
N GLN A 18 4.75 12.75 12.92
CA GLN A 18 3.50 13.02 12.20
C GLN A 18 2.32 12.59 13.07
N GLU A 19 1.35 13.46 13.31
CA GLU A 19 0.11 13.10 14.00
C GLU A 19 -0.81 12.31 13.06
N LEU A 20 -1.15 11.07 13.42
CA LEU A 20 -2.00 10.19 12.60
C LEU A 20 -3.49 10.45 12.88
N THR A 21 -3.85 10.56 14.16
CA THR A 21 -5.21 10.83 14.59
C THR A 21 -5.22 11.27 16.05
N CYS A 22 -6.38 11.74 16.50
CA CYS A 22 -6.65 12.04 17.88
C CYS A 22 -7.96 11.40 18.32
N LEU A 23 -7.91 10.65 19.43
CA LEU A 23 -9.08 10.05 20.05
C LEU A 23 -9.53 10.91 21.24
N GLU A 24 -10.76 11.42 21.18
CA GLU A 24 -11.36 12.18 22.26
C GLU A 24 -12.40 11.33 22.99
N ARG A 25 -12.35 11.34 24.32
CA ARG A 25 -13.27 10.63 25.21
C ARG A 25 -13.89 11.62 26.17
N THR A 26 -15.18 11.85 26.02
CA THR A 26 -15.96 12.81 26.80
C THR A 26 -16.97 12.14 27.74
N SER A 27 -17.24 10.85 27.53
CA SER A 27 -18.21 10.04 28.27
C SER A 27 -17.50 8.91 29.03
N GLU A 28 -18.07 8.51 30.17
CA GLU A 28 -17.66 7.34 30.96
C GLU A 28 -18.50 6.09 30.63
N GLU A 29 -19.35 6.17 29.61
CA GLU A 29 -20.14 5.05 29.10
C GLU A 29 -19.25 3.94 28.53
N LEU A 30 -19.74 2.70 28.55
CA LEU A 30 -19.01 1.54 28.06
C LEU A 30 -18.65 1.67 26.58
N GLU A 31 -19.50 2.31 25.79
CA GLU A 31 -19.32 2.58 24.36
C GLU A 31 -18.14 3.53 24.08
N ALA A 32 -17.79 4.39 25.03
CA ALA A 32 -16.63 5.28 24.94
C ALA A 32 -15.33 4.59 25.41
N MET A 33 -15.41 3.39 26.00
CA MET A 33 -14.24 2.65 26.46
C MET A 33 -13.51 1.96 25.30
N GLY A 34 -12.19 2.14 25.24
CA GLY A 34 -11.35 1.53 24.21
C GLY A 34 -11.38 2.26 22.87
N ILE A 35 -11.17 1.51 21.79
CA ILE A 35 -11.11 2.01 20.40
C ILE A 35 -12.26 1.38 19.63
N SER A 36 -13.09 2.22 19.01
CA SER A 36 -14.18 1.75 18.17
C SER A 36 -13.65 1.21 16.84
N LEU A 37 -14.43 0.34 16.19
CA LEU A 37 -14.08 -0.21 14.88
C LEU A 37 -13.82 0.88 13.81
N PRO A 38 -14.64 1.94 13.67
CA PRO A 38 -14.33 3.03 12.74
C PRO A 38 -13.03 3.77 13.06
N GLU A 39 -12.71 3.98 14.34
CA GLU A 39 -11.45 4.61 14.76
C GLU A 39 -10.24 3.73 14.43
N ALA A 40 -10.33 2.42 14.72
CA ALA A 40 -9.28 1.47 14.40
C ALA A 40 -9.03 1.39 12.89
N LYS A 41 -10.11 1.34 12.09
CA LYS A 41 -10.04 1.39 10.63
C LYS A 41 -9.35 2.67 10.15
N SER A 42 -9.80 3.83 10.62
CA SER A 42 -9.24 5.13 10.23
C SER A 42 -7.76 5.25 10.61
N LEU A 43 -7.40 4.80 11.81
CA LEU A 43 -6.02 4.79 12.29
C LEU A 43 -5.13 3.89 11.43
N LEU A 44 -5.55 2.66 11.15
CA LEU A 44 -4.78 1.72 10.34
C LEU A 44 -4.60 2.21 8.91
N ALA A 45 -5.63 2.84 8.33
CA ALA A 45 -5.53 3.45 7.00
C ALA A 45 -4.54 4.61 6.97
N ALA A 46 -4.60 5.51 7.95
CA ALA A 46 -3.68 6.63 8.07
C ALA A 46 -2.24 6.15 8.24
N LEU A 47 -2.03 5.17 9.13
CA LEU A 47 -0.71 4.58 9.38
C LEU A 47 -0.15 3.92 8.10
N GLN A 48 -0.94 3.07 7.44
CA GLN A 48 -0.52 2.38 6.23
C GLN A 48 -0.14 3.36 5.12
N LYS A 49 -0.94 4.42 4.94
CA LYS A 49 -0.65 5.48 3.98
C LYS A 49 0.71 6.13 4.28
N GLN A 50 0.93 6.61 5.51
CA GLN A 50 2.17 7.29 5.86
C GLN A 50 3.39 6.38 5.68
N VAL A 51 3.32 5.13 6.16
CA VAL A 51 4.43 4.17 6.04
C VAL A 51 4.77 3.92 4.57
N VAL A 52 3.78 3.65 3.71
CA VAL A 52 4.05 3.37 2.29
C VAL A 52 4.55 4.59 1.56
N GLU A 53 4.01 5.79 1.82
CA GLU A 53 4.49 7.04 1.19
C GLU A 53 5.97 7.28 1.49
N GLN A 54 6.39 7.07 2.74
CA GLN A 54 7.79 7.20 3.14
C GLN A 54 8.67 6.11 2.50
N GLN A 55 8.23 4.85 2.50
CA GLN A 55 8.95 3.75 1.87
C GLN A 55 9.13 3.98 0.35
N VAL A 56 8.10 4.45 -0.33
CA VAL A 56 8.15 4.80 -1.75
C VAL A 56 9.14 5.94 -1.98
N SER A 57 9.10 6.98 -1.15
CA SER A 57 10.04 8.10 -1.25
C SER A 57 11.50 7.63 -1.12
N ALA A 58 11.79 6.82 -0.09
CA ALA A 58 13.12 6.25 0.11
C ALA A 58 13.54 5.33 -1.06
N PHE A 59 12.63 4.50 -1.55
CA PHE A 59 12.87 3.61 -2.69
C PHE A 59 13.22 4.40 -3.97
N LEU A 60 12.47 5.47 -4.26
CA LEU A 60 12.72 6.34 -5.41
C LEU A 60 14.04 7.09 -5.26
N PHE A 61 14.31 7.66 -4.08
CA PHE A 61 15.56 8.35 -3.80
C PHE A 61 16.78 7.44 -4.03
N ASN A 62 16.73 6.20 -3.55
CA ASN A 62 17.81 5.22 -3.72
C ASN A 62 18.01 4.75 -5.17
N ARG A 63 17.05 5.02 -6.07
CA ARG A 63 17.06 4.57 -7.48
C ARG A 63 17.11 5.72 -8.48
N GLN A 64 17.23 6.97 -8.03
CA GLN A 64 17.16 8.14 -8.90
C GLN A 64 18.38 8.32 -9.83
N SER A 65 19.39 7.45 -9.74
CA SER A 65 20.61 7.48 -10.55
C SER A 65 20.87 6.15 -11.25
N CYS A 66 21.54 6.23 -12.40
CA CYS A 66 21.92 5.04 -13.17
C CYS A 66 22.92 4.17 -12.38
N PRO A 67 22.70 2.85 -12.25
CA PRO A 67 23.63 1.98 -11.54
C PRO A 67 24.99 1.80 -12.25
N HIS A 68 25.08 2.15 -13.54
CA HIS A 68 26.31 1.99 -14.33
C HIS A 68 27.17 3.24 -14.37
N CYS A 69 26.57 4.40 -14.65
CA CYS A 69 27.30 5.66 -14.84
C CYS A 69 27.06 6.67 -13.70
N THR A 70 26.24 6.32 -12.70
CA THR A 70 25.88 7.12 -11.51
C THR A 70 25.21 8.47 -11.77
N LEU A 71 25.02 8.85 -13.04
CA LEU A 71 24.30 10.06 -13.41
C LEU A 71 22.83 9.99 -12.97
N PRO A 72 22.29 11.07 -12.38
CA PRO A 72 20.87 11.17 -12.09
C PRO A 72 20.01 11.02 -13.34
N PHE A 73 18.91 10.29 -13.23
CA PHE A 73 17.96 10.17 -14.31
C PHE A 73 17.21 11.47 -14.56
N ARG A 74 16.94 11.78 -15.83
CA ARG A 74 16.11 12.93 -16.21
C ARG A 74 14.64 12.60 -16.05
N HIS A 75 13.87 13.52 -15.50
CA HIS A 75 12.44 13.37 -15.31
C HIS A 75 11.68 13.62 -16.62
N LYS A 76 10.87 12.65 -17.08
CA LYS A 76 9.98 12.81 -18.24
C LYS A 76 8.59 13.29 -17.83
N GLY A 77 8.13 12.86 -16.67
CA GLY A 77 6.78 13.13 -16.18
C GLY A 77 6.41 12.16 -15.06
N GLN A 78 5.16 12.18 -14.65
CA GLN A 78 4.65 11.32 -13.58
C GLN A 78 3.22 10.91 -13.91
N HIS A 79 2.76 9.82 -13.29
CA HIS A 79 1.42 9.29 -13.48
C HIS A 79 0.93 8.64 -12.18
N PRO A 80 -0.37 8.73 -11.85
CA PRO A 80 -0.90 8.09 -10.67
C PRO A 80 -0.90 6.56 -10.85
N VAL A 81 -0.52 5.84 -9.80
CA VAL A 81 -0.70 4.39 -9.67
C VAL A 81 -1.46 4.10 -8.39
N VAL A 82 -2.31 3.08 -8.43
CA VAL A 82 -3.02 2.60 -7.24
C VAL A 82 -2.29 1.40 -6.67
N PHE A 83 -1.90 1.46 -5.41
CA PHE A 83 -1.41 0.30 -4.67
C PHE A 83 -2.47 -0.14 -3.64
N ARG A 84 -3.04 -1.32 -3.85
CA ARG A 84 -4.13 -1.84 -3.03
C ARG A 84 -3.58 -2.60 -1.84
N THR A 85 -3.70 -2.03 -0.65
CA THR A 85 -3.28 -2.70 0.59
C THR A 85 -4.49 -3.26 1.34
N LEU A 86 -4.22 -4.06 2.36
CA LEU A 86 -5.24 -4.55 3.28
C LEU A 86 -5.92 -3.40 4.04
N TYR A 87 -5.18 -2.32 4.29
CA TYR A 87 -5.63 -1.18 5.07
C TYR A 87 -5.97 0.05 4.20
N GLY A 88 -6.35 -0.19 2.94
CA GLY A 88 -6.83 0.86 2.04
C GLY A 88 -6.08 0.91 0.71
N ASN A 89 -6.69 1.60 -0.25
CA ASN A 89 -6.09 1.84 -1.56
C ASN A 89 -5.30 3.15 -1.53
N LEU A 90 -4.03 3.08 -1.92
CA LEU A 90 -3.13 4.22 -1.91
C LEU A 90 -2.93 4.75 -3.33
N ASN A 91 -3.22 6.03 -3.55
CA ASN A 91 -2.90 6.72 -4.80
C ASN A 91 -1.48 7.27 -4.69
N ILE A 92 -0.56 6.69 -5.44
CA ILE A 92 0.86 7.00 -5.38
C ILE A 92 1.28 7.67 -6.69
N CYS A 93 2.06 8.75 -6.59
CA CYS A 93 2.61 9.39 -7.77
C CYS A 93 3.84 8.60 -8.26
N SER A 94 3.73 7.97 -9.42
CA SER A 94 4.81 7.19 -10.03
C SER A 94 5.58 8.05 -11.03
N PRO A 95 6.87 8.34 -10.78
CA PRO A 95 7.68 9.08 -11.73
C PRO A 95 7.96 8.23 -12.98
N ARG A 96 8.20 8.90 -14.09
CA ARG A 96 8.71 8.34 -15.33
C ARG A 96 10.02 9.03 -15.65
N TRP A 97 11.07 8.22 -15.74
CA TRP A 97 12.43 8.67 -15.99
C TRP A 97 12.89 8.26 -17.38
N PHE A 98 13.80 9.03 -17.96
CA PHE A 98 14.54 8.59 -19.13
C PHE A 98 15.64 7.62 -18.72
N HIS A 99 15.85 6.59 -19.54
CA HIS A 99 17.08 5.82 -19.46
C HIS A 99 18.30 6.72 -19.77
N CYS A 100 19.46 6.32 -19.27
CA CYS A 100 20.72 6.98 -19.61
C CYS A 100 21.24 6.40 -20.93
N ASP A 101 21.91 7.22 -21.74
CA ASP A 101 22.52 6.78 -23.00
C ASP A 101 23.82 5.95 -22.79
N CYS A 102 24.20 5.69 -21.53
CA CYS A 102 25.42 4.93 -21.19
C CYS A 102 25.34 3.43 -21.50
N GLN A 103 24.15 2.89 -21.77
CA GLN A 103 23.88 1.50 -22.14
C GLN A 103 22.75 1.45 -23.18
N PRO A 104 22.71 0.41 -24.04
CA PRO A 104 21.57 0.19 -24.91
C PRO A 104 20.33 -0.20 -24.08
N HIS A 105 19.18 0.36 -24.43
CA HIS A 105 17.90 0.08 -23.78
C HIS A 105 16.80 -0.08 -24.84
N ASP A 106 15.91 -1.06 -24.65
CA ASP A 106 14.80 -1.33 -25.58
C ASP A 106 13.78 -0.19 -25.60
N ASN A 107 13.64 0.52 -24.47
CA ASN A 107 12.73 1.64 -24.30
C ASN A 107 13.50 2.90 -23.89
N HIS A 108 13.00 4.07 -24.29
CA HIS A 108 13.61 5.35 -23.88
C HIS A 108 13.34 5.72 -22.42
N THR A 109 12.26 5.21 -21.82
CA THR A 109 11.81 5.61 -20.48
C THR A 109 11.28 4.44 -19.67
N PHE A 110 11.40 4.53 -18.36
CA PHE A 110 10.88 3.55 -17.41
C PHE A 110 10.23 4.22 -16.19
N SER A 111 9.51 3.42 -15.40
CA SER A 111 8.88 3.88 -14.16
C SER A 111 9.26 2.91 -13.04
N PRO A 112 10.06 3.33 -12.05
CA PRO A 112 10.63 2.43 -11.04
C PRO A 112 9.57 1.76 -10.15
N LEU A 113 8.40 2.37 -9.96
CA LEU A 113 7.32 1.77 -9.19
C LEU A 113 6.53 0.72 -9.97
N ALA A 114 6.64 0.68 -11.30
CA ALA A 114 6.04 -0.41 -12.07
C ALA A 114 6.72 -1.74 -11.75
N ASP A 115 8.04 -1.71 -11.49
CA ASP A 115 8.81 -2.89 -11.09
C ASP A 115 8.50 -3.32 -9.65
N LEU A 116 8.18 -2.36 -8.77
CA LEU A 116 7.87 -2.64 -7.37
C LEU A 116 6.43 -3.12 -7.16
N PHE A 117 5.46 -2.50 -7.86
CA PHE A 117 4.04 -2.76 -7.72
C PHE A 117 3.50 -3.64 -8.86
N THR A 118 4.17 -4.76 -9.14
CA THR A 118 3.84 -5.65 -10.27
C THR A 118 2.37 -6.05 -10.37
N ASP A 119 1.75 -6.44 -9.25
CA ASP A 119 0.33 -6.82 -9.18
C ASP A 119 -0.59 -5.69 -8.65
N HIS A 120 -0.03 -4.50 -8.37
CA HIS A 120 -0.75 -3.37 -7.76
C HIS A 120 -1.53 -3.73 -6.47
N CYS A 121 -1.12 -4.80 -5.78
CA CYS A 121 -1.77 -5.37 -4.61
C CYS A 121 -0.71 -5.81 -3.59
N SER A 122 -0.92 -5.54 -2.30
CA SER A 122 0.02 -5.98 -1.27
C SER A 122 -0.10 -7.49 -1.04
N PRO A 123 1.02 -8.18 -0.73
CA PRO A 123 1.00 -9.61 -0.45
C PRO A 123 0.03 -10.00 0.68
N GLU A 124 -0.07 -9.19 1.73
CA GLU A 124 -0.95 -9.43 2.88
C GLU A 124 -2.42 -9.39 2.48
N ARG A 125 -2.80 -8.45 1.59
CA ARG A 125 -4.14 -8.37 1.02
C ARG A 125 -4.44 -9.62 0.20
N LEU A 126 -3.51 -9.99 -0.69
CA LEU A 126 -3.67 -11.17 -1.52
C LEU A 126 -3.83 -12.44 -0.68
N TYR A 127 -3.04 -12.58 0.38
CA TYR A 127 -3.14 -13.69 1.32
C TYR A 127 -4.52 -13.79 1.98
N LEU A 128 -5.04 -12.70 2.55
CA LEU A 128 -6.34 -12.75 3.21
C LEU A 128 -7.50 -12.93 2.23
N GLU A 129 -7.47 -12.25 1.08
CA GLU A 129 -8.52 -12.45 0.06
C GLU A 129 -8.56 -13.91 -0.40
N THR A 130 -7.42 -14.54 -0.67
CA THR A 130 -7.38 -15.95 -1.09
C THR A 130 -7.71 -16.93 0.03
N LYS A 131 -7.28 -16.67 1.27
CA LYS A 131 -7.61 -17.50 2.43
C LYS A 131 -9.11 -17.51 2.71
N TRP A 132 -9.78 -16.36 2.69
CA TRP A 132 -11.21 -16.32 3.00
C TRP A 132 -12.03 -16.86 1.83
N ALA A 133 -11.60 -16.60 0.59
CA ALA A 133 -12.24 -17.15 -0.60
C ALA A 133 -12.20 -18.69 -0.71
N SER A 134 -11.24 -19.35 -0.06
CA SER A 134 -11.19 -20.82 -0.02
C SER A 134 -12.09 -21.41 1.07
N LEU A 135 -12.53 -20.61 2.04
CA LEU A 135 -13.35 -21.04 3.18
C LEU A 135 -14.83 -20.70 3.01
N VAL A 136 -15.14 -19.60 2.33
CA VAL A 136 -16.51 -19.11 2.14
C VAL A 136 -16.74 -18.65 0.70
N SER A 137 -18.01 -18.38 0.35
CA SER A 137 -18.33 -17.80 -0.96
C SER A 137 -17.61 -16.46 -1.14
N PHE A 138 -17.23 -16.13 -2.39
CA PHE A 138 -16.53 -14.87 -2.68
C PHE A 138 -17.28 -13.63 -2.20
N GLY A 139 -18.62 -13.63 -2.26
CA GLY A 139 -19.44 -12.51 -1.77
C GLY A 139 -19.37 -12.37 -0.24
N LEU A 140 -19.38 -13.50 0.47
CA LEU A 140 -19.24 -13.50 1.93
C LEU A 140 -17.80 -13.13 2.36
N ALA A 141 -16.78 -13.57 1.61
CA ALA A 141 -15.40 -13.15 1.83
C ALA A 141 -15.24 -11.63 1.69
N THR A 142 -15.86 -11.02 0.67
CA THR A 142 -15.92 -9.56 0.52
C THR A 142 -16.51 -8.89 1.76
N GLN A 143 -17.70 -9.32 2.20
CA GLN A 143 -18.41 -8.70 3.32
C GLN A 143 -17.57 -8.77 4.60
N LEU A 144 -17.00 -9.94 4.90
CA LEU A 144 -16.21 -10.14 6.11
C LEU A 144 -14.93 -9.29 6.13
N LEU A 145 -14.29 -9.12 4.97
CA LEU A 145 -13.13 -8.24 4.86
C LEU A 145 -13.53 -6.76 5.03
N GLU A 146 -14.65 -6.35 4.45
CA GLU A 146 -15.19 -4.99 4.59
C GLU A 146 -15.64 -4.67 6.02
N ASP A 147 -16.15 -5.65 6.76
CA ASP A 147 -16.57 -5.50 8.15
C ASP A 147 -15.37 -5.19 9.06
N VAL A 148 -14.20 -5.78 8.82
CA VAL A 148 -13.06 -5.68 9.74
C VAL A 148 -12.03 -4.65 9.28
N LEU A 149 -11.86 -4.43 7.98
CA LEU A 149 -10.73 -3.66 7.44
C LEU A 149 -11.14 -2.27 6.97
N PRO A 150 -10.19 -1.31 6.89
CA PRO A 150 -10.44 0.00 6.31
C PRO A 150 -10.36 -0.06 4.79
N THR A 151 -11.31 -0.77 4.20
CA THR A 151 -11.48 -0.81 2.75
C THR A 151 -12.59 0.14 2.36
N ASP A 152 -12.27 1.43 2.29
CA ASP A 152 -13.12 2.44 1.61
C ASP A 152 -13.37 2.09 0.13
N ALA A 153 -12.59 1.16 -0.41
CA ALA A 153 -12.80 0.59 -1.73
C ALA A 153 -13.50 -0.76 -1.62
N HIS A 154 -14.77 -0.79 -2.04
CA HIS A 154 -15.56 -2.00 -2.27
C HIS A 154 -14.69 -3.15 -2.79
N ILE A 155 -14.43 -4.15 -1.96
CA ILE A 155 -13.67 -5.33 -2.36
C ILE A 155 -14.56 -6.11 -3.30
N ARG A 156 -14.37 -5.93 -4.61
CA ARG A 156 -15.25 -6.61 -5.57
C ARG A 156 -15.03 -8.11 -5.52
N THR A 157 -16.13 -8.86 -5.47
CA THR A 157 -16.16 -10.32 -5.55
C THR A 157 -15.34 -10.86 -6.73
N THR A 158 -15.37 -10.16 -7.87
CA THR A 158 -14.57 -10.50 -9.07
C THR A 158 -13.07 -10.39 -8.83
N THR A 159 -12.62 -9.41 -8.03
CA THR A 159 -11.22 -9.21 -7.68
C THR A 159 -10.71 -10.38 -6.84
N ILE A 160 -11.45 -10.76 -5.79
CA ILE A 160 -11.13 -11.90 -4.94
C ILE A 160 -11.02 -13.19 -5.77
N ARG A 161 -11.99 -13.41 -6.68
CA ARG A 161 -11.99 -14.55 -7.59
C ARG A 161 -10.73 -14.57 -8.47
N ASN A 162 -10.39 -13.45 -9.10
CA ASN A 162 -9.21 -13.34 -9.96
C ASN A 162 -7.90 -13.58 -9.20
N HIS A 163 -7.81 -13.04 -7.97
CA HIS A 163 -6.66 -13.26 -7.09
C HIS A 163 -6.50 -14.73 -6.70
N LEU A 164 -7.59 -15.41 -6.32
CA LEU A 164 -7.54 -16.84 -6.01
C LEU A 164 -7.05 -17.68 -7.20
N TYR A 165 -7.58 -17.42 -8.41
CA TYR A 165 -7.10 -18.11 -9.61
C TYR A 165 -5.64 -17.78 -9.95
N GLY A 166 -5.23 -16.53 -9.79
CA GLY A 166 -3.85 -16.10 -10.00
C GLY A 166 -2.87 -16.84 -9.08
N VAL A 167 -3.20 -16.97 -7.79
CA VAL A 167 -2.40 -17.72 -6.82
C VAL A 167 -2.39 -19.22 -7.15
N ALA A 168 -3.55 -19.82 -7.45
CA ALA A 168 -3.63 -21.23 -7.81
C ALA A 168 -2.76 -21.57 -9.03
N ARG A 169 -2.75 -20.70 -10.04
CA ARG A 169 -1.91 -20.86 -11.24
C ARG A 169 -0.41 -20.78 -10.91
N ARG A 170 0.01 -19.82 -10.08
CA ARG A 170 1.41 -19.69 -9.63
C ARG A 170 1.88 -20.93 -8.86
N LEU A 171 1.00 -21.52 -8.05
CA LEU A 171 1.29 -22.76 -7.33
C LEU A 171 1.43 -23.96 -8.26
N SER A 172 0.64 -24.04 -9.34
CA SER A 172 0.76 -25.10 -10.34
C SER A 172 1.97 -24.96 -11.27
N GLU A 173 2.48 -23.75 -11.48
CA GLU A 173 3.67 -23.49 -12.32
C GLU A 173 4.99 -23.70 -11.56
N ASN A 174 4.96 -23.68 -10.22
CA ASN A 174 6.13 -23.81 -9.34
C ASN A 174 6.22 -25.16 -8.59
N GLY A 175 5.31 -26.11 -8.87
CA GLY A 175 5.28 -27.45 -8.27
C GLY A 175 5.65 -28.52 -9.28
#